data_AF-A0A3A9GE61-F1
#
_entry.id   AF-A0A3A9GE61-F1
#
_cell.length_a   1.000
_cell.length_b   1.000
_cell.length_c   1.000
_cell.angle_alpha   90.00
_cell.angle_beta   90.00
_cell.angle_gamma   90.00
#
_symmetry.space_group_name_H-M   'P 1'
#
loop_
_entity.id
_entity.type
_entity.pdbx_description
1 polymer ?
#
loop_
_entity_poly.entity_id
_entity_poly.type
_entity_poly.pdbx_seq_one_letter_code
_entity_poly.pdbx_strand_id
1 'polypeptide(L)'
;MYRGSILLEFIFLIDEWDCVMRERQQSEDLHKRYLDFLQNLLKDQPYVAMAYMTEILPVKKYGQHSALNMFREYSMTNQKILEEFTGFTEEEVKELCRRFEMDFEEVSNWYDGYMFKKFRHIYNPKSVVEAMNCQDLENYWTSTETYEALKIYMDMDFDGLRFDIAQMIGGGWQEVMQILKVSEKLLEDTP
;
A
#
# COMPACT_ATOMS: atom_id res chain seq x y z
N MET A 1 -16.74 41.94 23.25
CA MET A 1 -15.37 41.66 22.80
C MET A 1 -15.03 40.25 23.25
N TYR A 2 -14.61 39.38 22.31
CA TYR A 2 -14.23 37.96 22.46
C TYR A 2 -15.29 36.99 23.03
N ARG A 3 -16.21 36.54 22.16
CA ARG A 3 -16.65 35.13 22.22
C ARG A 3 -15.50 34.32 21.61
N GLY A 4 -14.66 33.74 22.45
CA GLY A 4 -13.66 32.76 22.01
C GLY A 4 -14.39 31.55 21.45
N SER A 5 -14.61 31.55 20.13
CA SER A 5 -15.03 30.35 19.41
C SER A 5 -13.86 29.37 19.52
N ILE A 6 -13.99 28.37 20.39
CA ILE A 6 -13.11 27.21 20.34
C ILE A 6 -13.45 26.56 18.99
N LEU A 7 -12.62 26.80 17.97
CA LEU A 7 -12.66 26.02 16.75
C LEU A 7 -12.31 24.59 17.17
N LEU A 8 -13.34 23.75 17.30
CA LEU A 8 -13.15 22.32 17.48
C LEU A 8 -12.58 21.80 16.17
N GLU A 9 -11.29 21.45 16.19
CA GLU A 9 -10.63 20.81 15.08
C GLU A 9 -10.83 19.28 15.18
N PHE A 10 -11.02 18.64 14.04
CA PHE A 10 -11.28 17.21 13.90
C PHE A 10 -10.10 16.53 13.21
N ILE A 11 -9.81 15.30 13.64
CA ILE A 11 -8.91 14.38 12.94
C ILE A 11 -9.77 13.40 12.16
N PHE A 12 -9.52 13.29 10.85
CA PHE A 12 -10.19 12.35 9.96
C PHE A 12 -9.28 11.16 9.71
N LEU A 13 -9.79 9.95 9.98
CA LEU A 13 -9.15 8.69 9.61
C LEU A 13 -10.12 7.98 8.65
N ILE A 14 -9.71 7.84 7.39
CA ILE A 14 -10.55 7.25 6.33
C ILE A 14 -9.84 6.01 5.80
N ASP A 15 -10.39 4.85 6.13
CA ASP A 15 -9.88 3.58 5.63
C ASP A 15 -10.44 3.29 4.23
N GLU A 16 -9.60 2.79 3.33
CA GLU A 16 -9.94 2.38 1.96
C GLU A 16 -10.80 3.38 1.18
N TRP A 17 -10.38 4.64 1.14
CA TRP A 17 -11.19 5.69 0.51
C TRP A 17 -11.43 5.47 -0.98
N ASP A 18 -10.55 4.70 -1.65
CA ASP A 18 -10.61 4.33 -3.06
C ASP A 18 -11.63 3.22 -3.36
N CYS A 19 -12.31 2.66 -2.35
CA CYS A 19 -13.31 1.59 -2.51
C CYS A 19 -14.40 1.93 -3.54
N VAL A 20 -14.87 3.19 -3.55
CA VAL A 20 -15.86 3.68 -4.52
C VAL A 20 -15.34 3.53 -5.95
N MET A 21 -14.04 3.74 -6.17
CA MET A 21 -13.42 3.63 -7.49
C MET A 21 -13.27 2.18 -7.92
N ARG A 22 -12.98 1.29 -6.96
CA ARG A 22 -12.84 -0.16 -7.20
C ARG A 22 -14.19 -0.80 -7.52
N GLU A 23 -15.24 -0.43 -6.80
CA GLU A 23 -16.58 -1.03 -6.94
C GLU A 23 -17.40 -0.43 -8.09
N ARG A 24 -17.12 0.81 -8.49
CA ARG A 24 -17.92 1.54 -9.49
C ARG A 24 -17.12 1.96 -10.72
N GLN A 25 -16.20 1.10 -11.16
CA GLN A 25 -15.22 1.37 -12.23
C GLN A 25 -15.75 2.09 -13.49
N GLN A 26 -17.00 1.82 -13.88
CA GLN A 26 -17.63 2.40 -15.09
C GLN A 26 -18.36 3.74 -14.85
N SER A 27 -18.38 4.27 -13.63
CA SER A 27 -19.19 5.42 -13.23
C SER A 27 -18.31 6.67 -12.98
N GLU A 28 -17.78 7.26 -14.04
CA GLU A 28 -16.92 8.45 -13.95
C GLU A 28 -17.58 9.63 -13.23
N ASP A 29 -18.87 9.88 -13.50
CA ASP A 29 -19.63 10.95 -12.83
C ASP A 29 -19.72 10.73 -11.31
N LEU A 30 -19.85 9.47 -10.88
CA LEU A 30 -19.88 9.12 -9.46
C LEU A 30 -18.51 9.33 -8.81
N HIS A 31 -17.44 8.90 -9.47
CA HIS A 31 -16.07 9.14 -9.00
C HIS A 31 -15.80 10.63 -8.82
N LYS A 32 -16.18 11.45 -9.81
CA LYS A 32 -16.01 12.90 -9.74
C LYS A 32 -16.77 13.51 -8.57
N ARG A 33 -18.05 13.16 -8.40
CA ARG A 33 -18.87 13.67 -7.27
C ARG A 33 -18.31 13.27 -5.92
N TYR A 34 -17.77 12.06 -5.79
CA TYR A 34 -17.17 11.59 -4.56
C TYR A 34 -15.84 12.29 -4.25
N LEU A 35 -14.98 12.49 -5.25
CA LEU A 35 -13.75 13.27 -5.11
C LEU A 35 -14.02 14.74 -4.77
N ASP A 36 -15.02 15.35 -5.40
CA ASP A 36 -15.46 16.71 -5.09
C ASP A 36 -16.00 16.81 -3.66
N PHE A 37 -16.71 15.78 -3.18
CA PHE A 37 -17.16 15.70 -1.79
C PHE A 37 -15.97 15.67 -0.82
N LEU A 38 -14.98 14.79 -1.04
CA LEU A 38 -13.79 14.70 -0.19
C LEU A 38 -12.98 16.00 -0.18
N GLN A 39 -12.82 16.65 -1.34
CA GLN A 39 -12.17 17.96 -1.42
C GLN A 39 -12.91 19.02 -0.59
N ASN A 40 -14.22 19.13 -0.74
CA ASN A 40 -15.01 20.12 0.00
C ASN A 40 -15.06 19.85 1.51
N LEU A 41 -14.97 18.58 1.90
CA LEU A 41 -14.95 18.17 3.31
C LEU A 41 -13.61 18.44 3.99
N LEU A 42 -12.49 18.33 3.26
CA LEU A 42 -11.15 18.29 3.88
C LEU A 42 -10.27 19.49 3.53
N LYS A 43 -10.34 19.98 2.29
CA LYS A 43 -9.39 20.98 1.78
C LYS A 43 -9.70 22.37 2.35
N ASP A 44 -8.67 22.97 2.95
CA ASP A 44 -8.69 24.34 3.49
C ASP A 44 -9.81 24.61 4.51
N GLN A 45 -10.34 23.56 5.15
CA GLN A 45 -11.43 23.68 6.12
C GLN A 45 -10.88 24.02 7.51
N PRO A 46 -11.39 25.07 8.19
CA PRO A 46 -10.86 25.54 9.47
C PRO A 46 -11.12 24.58 10.65
N TYR A 47 -11.93 23.55 10.42
CA TYR A 47 -12.24 22.51 11.40
C TYR A 47 -11.39 21.24 11.19
N VAL A 48 -10.52 21.18 10.19
CA VAL A 48 -9.70 19.99 9.91
C VAL A 48 -8.32 20.20 10.52
N ALA A 49 -8.01 19.47 11.59
CA ALA A 49 -6.64 19.41 12.12
C ALA A 49 -5.75 18.55 11.22
N MET A 50 -6.26 17.40 10.78
CA MET A 50 -5.52 16.42 9.98
C MET A 50 -6.49 15.44 9.30
N ALA A 51 -6.10 14.94 8.13
CA ALA A 51 -6.71 13.80 7.49
C ALA A 51 -5.64 12.75 7.15
N TYR A 52 -5.88 11.51 7.55
CA TYR A 52 -5.09 10.34 7.15
C TYR A 52 -6.01 9.37 6.42
N MET A 53 -5.55 8.88 5.27
CA MET A 53 -6.33 8.03 4.39
C MET A 53 -5.48 6.85 3.95
N THR A 54 -6.11 5.69 3.76
CA THR A 54 -5.48 4.48 3.22
C THR A 54 -6.17 4.08 1.92
N GLU A 55 -5.41 3.46 1.03
CA GLU A 55 -5.90 2.98 -0.25
C GLU A 55 -5.04 1.82 -0.76
N ILE A 56 -5.57 1.12 -1.77
CA ILE A 56 -4.82 0.13 -2.55
C ILE A 56 -4.42 0.73 -3.91
N LEU A 57 -5.27 1.56 -4.51
CA LEU A 57 -5.00 2.18 -5.79
C LEU A 57 -4.34 3.55 -5.63
N PRO A 58 -3.28 3.87 -6.41
CA PRO A 58 -2.71 5.21 -6.41
C PRO A 58 -3.74 6.25 -6.84
N VAL A 59 -3.63 7.47 -6.31
CA VAL A 59 -4.52 8.59 -6.67
C VAL A 59 -4.41 8.87 -8.17
N LYS A 60 -5.38 8.42 -8.96
CA LYS A 60 -5.44 8.77 -10.38
C LYS A 60 -5.64 10.28 -10.54
N LYS A 61 -4.79 10.91 -11.36
CA LYS A 61 -5.03 12.27 -11.85
C LYS A 61 -6.21 12.23 -12.82
N TYR A 62 -7.42 12.50 -12.35
CA TYR A 62 -8.60 12.61 -13.21
C TYR A 62 -8.61 13.98 -13.93
N GLY A 63 -8.22 14.00 -15.21
CA GLY A 63 -8.27 15.19 -16.05
C GLY A 63 -7.26 16.29 -15.66
N GLN A 64 -7.61 17.56 -15.90
CA GLN A 64 -6.72 18.72 -15.65
C GLN A 64 -6.56 19.11 -14.16
N HIS A 65 -7.29 18.45 -13.25
CA HIS A 65 -7.24 18.77 -11.83
C HIS A 65 -6.85 17.52 -11.02
N SER A 66 -5.75 17.61 -10.28
CA SER A 66 -5.38 16.59 -9.30
C SER A 66 -6.37 16.63 -8.14
N ALA A 67 -7.37 15.74 -8.20
CA ALA A 67 -8.56 15.77 -7.35
C ALA A 67 -8.27 15.65 -5.84
N LEU A 68 -7.09 15.20 -5.42
CA LEU A 68 -6.68 15.12 -4.00
C LEU A 68 -5.25 15.64 -3.79
N ASN A 69 -4.91 16.78 -4.40
CA ASN A 69 -3.55 17.34 -4.34
C ASN A 69 -3.11 17.95 -3.00
N MET A 70 -3.97 17.89 -1.98
CA MET A 70 -3.64 18.32 -0.62
C MET A 70 -2.93 17.23 0.20
N PHE A 71 -2.87 16.00 -0.30
CA PHE A 71 -2.24 14.88 0.41
C PHE A 71 -0.76 14.71 0.07
N ARG A 72 0.01 14.30 1.08
CA ARG A 72 1.35 13.75 0.88
C ARG A 72 1.24 12.24 0.80
N GLU A 73 1.53 11.70 -0.38
CA GLU A 73 1.48 10.27 -0.63
C GLU A 73 2.74 9.55 -0.11
N TYR A 74 2.51 8.37 0.46
CA TYR A 74 3.51 7.43 0.96
C TYR A 74 3.13 6.03 0.44
N SER A 75 3.88 5.52 -0.53
CA SER A 75 3.57 4.25 -1.19
C SER A 75 4.52 3.13 -0.77
N MET A 76 4.18 1.87 -1.12
CA MET A 76 5.07 0.71 -0.95
C MET A 76 6.31 0.73 -1.87
N THR A 77 6.41 1.68 -2.79
CA THR A 77 7.62 1.92 -3.59
C THR A 77 8.40 3.14 -3.12
N ASN A 78 7.78 4.01 -2.29
CA ASN A 78 8.36 5.25 -1.79
C ASN A 78 7.81 5.65 -0.41
N GLN A 79 8.19 4.89 0.62
CA GLN A 79 7.72 5.01 2.01
C GLN A 79 8.27 6.25 2.73
N LYS A 80 9.36 6.85 2.22
CA LYS A 80 10.03 8.01 2.82
C LYS A 80 10.31 7.79 4.31
N ILE A 81 9.73 8.60 5.18
CA ILE A 81 9.93 8.53 6.64
C ILE A 81 9.15 7.39 7.31
N LEU A 82 8.21 6.75 6.60
CA LEU A 82 7.34 5.72 7.16
C LEU A 82 7.89 4.30 6.95
N GLU A 83 9.08 4.18 6.37
CA GLU A 83 9.68 2.89 5.98
C GLU A 83 9.70 1.86 7.12
N GLU A 84 10.07 2.29 8.34
CA GLU A 84 10.14 1.41 9.51
C GLU A 84 8.76 0.96 10.05
N PHE A 85 7.68 1.61 9.64
CA PHE A 85 6.33 1.34 10.14
C PHE A 85 5.48 0.50 9.17
N THR A 86 6.07 0.07 8.05
CA THR A 86 5.36 -0.71 7.02
C THR A 86 5.34 -2.21 7.29
N GLY A 87 6.18 -2.69 8.22
CA GLY A 87 6.17 -4.06 8.69
C GLY A 87 7.17 -4.26 9.82
N PHE A 88 7.43 -5.51 10.19
CA PHE A 88 8.50 -5.79 11.16
C PHE A 88 9.86 -5.66 10.49
N THR A 89 10.81 -5.08 11.19
CA THR A 89 12.21 -5.06 10.80
C THR A 89 12.89 -6.40 11.12
N GLU A 90 14.00 -6.69 10.46
CA GLU A 90 14.83 -7.87 10.73
C GLU A 90 15.18 -8.04 12.21
N GLU A 91 15.53 -6.94 12.88
CA GLU A 91 15.90 -6.97 14.29
C GLU A 91 14.70 -7.26 15.20
N GLU A 92 13.52 -6.74 14.87
CA GLU A 92 12.28 -7.08 15.59
C GLU A 92 11.91 -8.56 15.39
N VAL A 93 12.05 -9.09 14.18
CA VAL A 93 11.78 -10.51 13.92
C VAL A 93 12.79 -11.41 14.63
N LYS A 94 14.09 -11.07 14.65
CA LYS A 94 15.10 -11.80 15.43
C LYS A 94 14.78 -11.81 16.93
N GLU A 95 14.30 -10.69 17.47
CA GLU A 95 13.91 -10.61 18.87
C GLU A 95 12.66 -11.44 19.16
N LEU A 96 11.67 -11.41 18.27
CA LEU A 96 10.48 -12.26 18.36
C LEU A 96 10.85 -13.74 18.29
N CYS A 97 11.68 -14.15 17.34
CA CYS A 97 12.15 -15.54 17.22
C CYS A 97 12.86 -16.01 18.49
N ARG A 98 13.70 -15.17 19.10
CA ARG A 98 14.36 -15.48 20.39
C ARG A 98 13.36 -15.62 21.53
N ARG A 99 12.33 -14.77 21.58
CA ARG A 99 11.31 -14.78 22.64
C ARG A 99 10.35 -15.97 22.54
N PHE A 100 10.03 -16.39 21.31
CA PHE A 100 9.07 -17.45 21.02
C PHE A 100 9.74 -18.78 20.63
N GLU A 101 11.07 -18.88 20.79
CA GLU A 101 11.88 -20.07 20.51
C GLU A 101 11.71 -20.61 19.07
N MET A 102 11.55 -19.71 18.09
CA MET A 102 11.45 -20.05 16.66
C MET A 102 12.78 -19.85 15.93
N ASP A 103 12.98 -20.60 14.84
CA ASP A 103 14.14 -20.43 13.97
C ASP A 103 13.99 -19.19 13.07
N PHE A 104 14.92 -18.24 13.22
CA PHE A 104 14.88 -17.00 12.45
C PHE A 104 15.12 -17.22 10.95
N GLU A 105 15.98 -18.16 10.56
CA GLU A 105 16.24 -18.43 9.14
C GLU A 105 14.99 -19.01 8.47
N GLU A 106 14.28 -19.91 9.14
CA GLU A 106 13.02 -20.46 8.64
C GLU A 106 11.93 -19.37 8.56
N VAL A 107 11.70 -18.61 9.63
CA VAL A 107 10.76 -17.47 9.64
C VAL A 107 11.11 -16.46 8.54
N SER A 108 12.40 -16.20 8.34
CA SER A 108 12.84 -15.24 7.35
C SER A 108 12.61 -15.72 5.93
N ASN A 109 12.88 -17.00 5.65
CA ASN A 109 12.61 -17.59 4.34
C ASN A 109 11.12 -17.58 3.97
N TRP A 110 10.24 -17.66 4.98
CA TRP A 110 8.79 -17.67 4.76
C TRP A 110 8.19 -16.27 4.63
N TYR A 111 8.66 -15.30 5.43
CA TYR A 111 7.93 -14.05 5.64
C TYR A 111 8.71 -12.77 5.33
N ASP A 112 9.96 -12.87 4.86
CA ASP A 112 10.66 -11.71 4.29
C ASP A 112 9.97 -11.28 3.00
N GLY A 113 9.21 -10.20 3.06
CA GLY A 113 8.29 -9.81 2.00
C GLY A 113 8.77 -8.64 1.17
N TYR A 114 9.49 -7.70 1.78
CA TYR A 114 9.84 -6.44 1.13
C TYR A 114 11.27 -6.02 1.42
N MET A 115 11.95 -5.53 0.37
CA MET A 115 13.25 -4.90 0.51
C MET A 115 13.19 -3.40 0.27
N PHE A 116 13.39 -2.62 1.33
CA PHE A 116 13.41 -1.16 1.24
C PHE A 116 14.83 -0.57 1.35
N LYS A 117 14.93 0.76 1.21
CA LYS A 117 16.20 1.47 1.03
C LYS A 117 17.04 1.48 2.31
N LYS A 118 16.42 1.77 3.45
CA LYS A 118 17.03 1.84 4.78
C LYS A 118 16.84 0.52 5.54
N PHE A 119 15.62 -0.03 5.54
CA PHE A 119 15.25 -1.27 6.22
C PHE A 119 15.15 -2.39 5.19
N ARG A 120 16.32 -2.94 4.84
CA ARG A 120 16.48 -3.90 3.74
C ARG A 120 15.58 -5.13 3.80
N HIS A 121 15.16 -5.54 4.98
CA HIS A 121 14.27 -6.68 5.18
C HIS A 121 13.11 -6.23 6.04
N ILE A 122 11.92 -6.21 5.43
CA ILE A 122 10.65 -5.93 6.08
C ILE A 122 9.72 -7.13 5.92
N TYR A 123 9.27 -7.61 7.07
CA TYR A 123 8.49 -8.84 7.20
C TYR A 123 7.01 -8.52 7.35
N ASN A 124 6.16 -9.38 6.78
CA ASN A 124 4.71 -9.23 6.86
C ASN A 124 4.25 -9.33 8.34
N PRO A 125 3.60 -8.28 8.90
CA PRO A 125 3.23 -8.29 10.32
C PRO A 125 2.29 -9.41 10.71
N LYS A 126 1.26 -9.67 9.88
CA LYS A 126 0.28 -10.71 10.17
C LYS A 126 0.95 -12.08 10.18
N SER A 127 1.72 -12.41 9.15
CA SER A 127 2.38 -13.71 9.05
C SER A 127 3.36 -13.96 10.20
N VAL A 128 4.17 -12.96 10.56
CA VAL A 128 5.09 -13.08 11.71
C VAL A 128 4.30 -13.27 13.01
N VAL A 129 3.26 -12.47 13.26
CA VAL A 129 2.47 -12.60 14.49
C VAL A 129 1.78 -13.96 14.58
N GLU A 130 1.16 -14.42 13.50
CA GLU A 130 0.50 -15.73 13.46
C GLU A 130 1.50 -16.87 13.66
N ALA A 131 2.67 -16.82 13.03
CA ALA A 131 3.73 -17.82 13.22
C ALA A 131 4.19 -17.89 14.68
N MET A 132 4.44 -16.74 15.31
CA MET A 132 4.82 -16.69 16.72
C MET A 132 3.71 -17.22 17.64
N ASN A 133 2.45 -16.92 17.33
CA ASN A 133 1.31 -17.33 18.14
C ASN A 133 0.96 -18.82 18.00
N CYS A 134 1.00 -19.34 16.78
CA CYS A 134 0.60 -20.70 16.44
C CYS A 134 1.77 -21.70 16.51
N GLN A 135 3.01 -21.19 16.56
CA GLN A 135 4.26 -21.96 16.66
C GLN A 135 4.51 -22.86 15.44
N ASP A 136 4.06 -22.42 14.27
CA ASP A 136 4.22 -23.08 12.99
C ASP A 136 4.38 -22.06 11.86
N LEU A 137 4.81 -22.56 10.69
CA LEU A 137 5.03 -21.75 9.50
C LEU A 137 4.02 -22.17 8.44
N GLU A 138 3.01 -21.33 8.23
CA GLU A 138 1.99 -21.53 7.20
C GLU A 138 1.80 -20.28 6.33
N ASN A 139 0.97 -20.42 5.30
CA ASN A 139 0.57 -19.32 4.43
C ASN A 139 -0.52 -18.44 5.09
N TYR A 140 -0.19 -17.76 6.19
CA TYR A 140 -1.14 -16.90 6.93
C TYR A 140 -1.66 -15.68 6.15
N TRP A 141 -1.01 -15.38 5.02
CA TRP A 141 -1.37 -14.27 4.15
C TRP A 141 -2.36 -14.65 3.03
N THR A 142 -2.44 -15.92 2.62
CA THR A 142 -3.29 -16.29 1.48
C THR A 142 -4.76 -16.39 1.89
N SER A 143 -5.50 -15.31 1.67
CA SER A 143 -6.93 -15.38 1.37
C SER A 143 -7.11 -15.73 -0.11
N THR A 144 -7.98 -16.72 -0.40
CA THR A 144 -8.34 -17.20 -1.75
C THR A 144 -8.86 -16.11 -2.70
N GLU A 145 -9.21 -14.93 -2.21
CA GLU A 145 -9.69 -13.80 -3.03
C GLU A 145 -8.59 -13.13 -3.88
N THR A 146 -7.33 -13.16 -3.44
CA THR A 146 -6.23 -12.45 -4.11
C THR A 146 -5.91 -13.05 -5.49
N TYR A 147 -6.05 -14.36 -5.66
CA TYR A 147 -5.75 -15.03 -6.94
C TYR A 147 -6.79 -14.68 -8.03
N GLU A 148 -8.08 -14.70 -7.72
CA GLU A 148 -9.11 -14.35 -8.69
C GLU A 148 -9.05 -12.87 -9.09
N ALA A 149 -8.69 -11.98 -8.16
CA ALA A 149 -8.45 -10.57 -8.47
C ALA A 149 -7.22 -10.40 -9.39
N LEU A 150 -6.11 -11.09 -9.12
CA LEU A 150 -4.90 -11.02 -9.92
C LEU A 150 -5.05 -11.64 -11.31
N LYS A 151 -5.84 -12.71 -11.42
CA LYS A 151 -6.08 -13.42 -12.67
C LYS A 151 -6.65 -12.51 -13.77
N ILE A 152 -7.54 -11.59 -13.39
CA ILE A 152 -8.09 -10.60 -14.32
C ILE A 152 -6.96 -9.74 -14.92
N TYR A 153 -6.03 -9.27 -14.09
CA TYR A 153 -4.89 -8.46 -14.55
C TYR A 153 -3.88 -9.29 -15.34
N MET A 154 -3.62 -10.53 -14.95
CA MET A 154 -2.78 -11.48 -15.69
C MET A 154 -3.34 -11.79 -17.09
N ASP A 155 -4.66 -11.90 -17.22
CA ASP A 155 -5.31 -12.15 -18.50
C ASP A 155 -5.36 -10.90 -19.40
N MET A 156 -5.33 -9.69 -18.81
CA MET A 156 -5.19 -8.44 -19.55
C MET A 156 -3.78 -8.25 -20.14
N ASP A 157 -2.75 -8.83 -19.52
CA ASP A 157 -1.35 -8.87 -19.99
C ASP A 157 -0.77 -7.50 -20.41
N PHE A 158 -1.15 -6.44 -19.70
CA PHE A 158 -0.59 -5.11 -19.92
C PHE A 158 0.93 -5.13 -19.69
N ASP A 159 1.68 -4.59 -20.66
CA ASP A 159 3.15 -4.54 -20.66
C ASP A 159 3.86 -5.88 -20.38
N GLY A 160 3.23 -7.01 -20.73
CA GLY A 160 3.81 -8.34 -20.53
C GLY A 160 3.72 -8.85 -19.09
N LEU A 161 2.83 -8.29 -18.27
CA LEU A 161 2.61 -8.66 -16.87
C LEU A 161 2.50 -10.18 -16.65
N ARG A 162 1.86 -10.91 -17.57
CA ARG A 162 1.70 -12.36 -17.45
C ARG A 162 3.04 -13.07 -17.52
N PHE A 163 3.91 -12.65 -18.44
CA PHE A 163 5.25 -13.20 -18.60
C PHE A 163 6.11 -12.87 -17.38
N ASP A 164 6.04 -11.63 -16.91
CA ASP A 164 6.75 -11.19 -15.71
C ASP A 164 6.34 -11.99 -14.46
N ILE A 165 5.03 -12.24 -14.27
CA ILE A 165 4.56 -13.09 -13.16
C ILE A 165 5.06 -14.53 -13.30
N ALA A 166 5.04 -15.10 -14.51
CA ALA A 166 5.58 -16.44 -14.75
C ALA A 166 7.09 -16.51 -14.44
N GLN A 167 7.86 -15.49 -14.82
CA GLN A 167 9.27 -15.38 -14.48
C GLN A 167 9.49 -15.26 -12.98
N MET A 168 8.70 -14.45 -12.28
CA MET A 168 8.76 -14.29 -10.82
C MET A 168 8.50 -15.61 -10.10
N ILE A 169 7.48 -16.38 -10.52
CA ILE A 169 7.20 -17.72 -9.98
C ILE A 169 8.35 -18.69 -10.27
N GLY A 170 9.02 -18.54 -11.41
CA GLY A 170 10.21 -19.31 -11.79
C GLY A 170 11.52 -18.86 -11.11
N GLY A 171 11.49 -17.85 -10.23
CA GLY A 171 12.67 -17.33 -9.52
C GLY A 171 13.43 -16.20 -10.23
N GLY A 172 12.93 -15.69 -11.37
CA GLY A 172 13.54 -14.61 -12.17
C GLY A 172 13.29 -13.18 -11.66
N TRP A 173 13.05 -13.00 -10.36
CA TRP A 173 12.56 -11.73 -9.78
C TRP A 173 13.48 -10.51 -10.03
N GLN A 174 14.79 -10.75 -10.18
CA GLN A 174 15.79 -9.71 -10.44
C GLN A 174 15.63 -9.06 -11.82
N GLU A 175 15.26 -9.84 -12.84
CA GLU A 175 15.06 -9.36 -14.21
C GLU A 175 13.76 -8.54 -14.32
N VAL A 176 12.70 -9.02 -13.67
CA VAL A 176 11.39 -8.32 -13.62
C VAL A 176 11.49 -6.98 -12.91
N MET A 177 12.18 -6.91 -11.77
CA MET A 177 12.40 -5.64 -11.05
C MET A 177 13.18 -4.60 -11.86
N GLN A 178 14.05 -5.03 -12.78
CA GLN A 178 14.78 -4.13 -13.64
C GLN A 178 13.89 -3.56 -14.76
N ILE A 179 12.94 -4.36 -15.26
CA ILE A 179 11.92 -3.93 -16.22
C ILE A 179 10.96 -2.92 -15.59
N LEU A 180 10.44 -3.20 -14.38
CA LEU A 180 9.49 -2.31 -13.68
C LEU A 180 10.09 -0.95 -13.33
N LYS A 181 11.37 -0.90 -12.93
CA LYS A 181 12.06 0.38 -12.67
C LYS A 181 12.22 1.24 -13.93
N VAL A 182 12.31 0.61 -15.10
CA VAL A 182 12.38 1.33 -16.38
C VAL A 182 11.00 1.85 -16.78
N SER A 183 9.93 1.08 -16.54
CA SER A 183 8.56 1.50 -16.85
C SER A 183 8.05 2.63 -15.94
N GLU A 184 8.33 2.60 -14.64
CA GLU A 184 8.00 3.70 -13.72
C GLU A 184 8.65 5.03 -14.17
N LYS A 185 9.89 4.98 -14.62
CA LYS A 185 10.62 6.15 -15.11
C LYS A 185 10.02 6.71 -16.41
N LEU A 186 9.47 5.84 -17.26
CA LEU A 186 8.78 6.23 -18.49
C LEU A 186 7.40 6.86 -18.22
N LEU A 187 6.72 6.46 -17.14
CA LEU A 187 5.45 7.04 -16.69
C LEU A 187 5.63 8.41 -16.03
N GLU A 188 6.78 8.67 -15.40
CA GLU A 188 7.13 10.01 -14.89
C GLU A 188 7.52 10.99 -16.00
N ASP A 189 8.06 10.48 -17.12
CA ASP A 189 8.55 11.27 -18.26
C ASP A 189 7.49 11.50 -19.36
N THR A 190 6.23 11.06 -19.16
CA THR A 190 5.14 11.33 -20.11
C THR A 190 4.46 12.68 -19.81
N PRO A 191 4.33 13.62 -20.78
CA PRO A 191 3.84 14.98 -20.54
C PRO A 191 2.41 15.09 -19.98
#